data_AF-A0A2A3HKN9-F1
#
_entry.id   AF-A0A2A3HKN9-F1
#
_cell.length_a   1.000
_cell.length_b   1.000
_cell.length_c   1.000
_cell.angle_alpha   90.00
_cell.angle_beta   90.00
_cell.angle_gamma   90.00
#
_symmetry.space_group_name_H-M   'P 1'
#
loop_
_entity.id
_entity.type
_entity.pdbx_description
1 polymer ?
#
loop_
_entity_poly.entity_id
_entity_poly.type
_entity_poly.pdbx_seq_one_letter_code
_entity_poly.pdbx_strand_id
1 'polypeptide(L)'
;MKLQQAYVSEAVAIGTWSVIGYKGPGDNTNATGASGGASSKTNNFSYKDATGYANNTAALDASGKVGFTAHNEAKLNDCTQGDHWTITVKSGSAAGEATFIPSTLIQDCLQLTPNWNQIGK
;
A
#
# COMPACT_ATOMS: atom_id res chain seq x y z
N MET A 1 5.96 5.98 0.26
CA MET A 1 4.84 6.73 -0.37
C MET A 1 5.26 7.82 -1.36
N LYS A 2 6.49 8.37 -1.32
CA LYS A 2 6.92 9.42 -2.27
C LYS A 2 6.82 9.02 -3.76
N LEU A 3 7.12 7.76 -4.09
CA LEU A 3 6.97 7.23 -5.46
C LEU A 3 5.51 7.18 -5.92
N GLN A 4 4.60 6.75 -5.03
CA GLN A 4 3.17 6.74 -5.32
C GLN A 4 2.63 8.15 -5.53
N GLN A 5 3.09 9.12 -4.74
CA GLN A 5 2.72 10.53 -4.89
C GLN A 5 3.20 11.10 -6.22
N ALA A 6 4.44 10.80 -6.63
CA ALA A 6 4.97 11.24 -7.92
C ALA A 6 4.10 10.71 -9.07
N TYR A 7 3.73 9.43 -9.03
CA TYR A 7 2.85 8.84 -10.04
C TYR A 7 1.44 9.46 -10.04
N VAL A 8 0.86 9.72 -8.86
CA VAL A 8 -0.45 10.40 -8.76
C VAL A 8 -0.38 11.82 -9.34
N SER A 9 0.72 12.53 -9.13
CA SER A 9 0.91 13.88 -9.68
C SER A 9 0.97 13.91 -11.20
N GLU A 10 1.43 12.83 -11.84
CA GLU A 10 1.55 12.73 -13.29
C GLU A 10 0.29 12.15 -13.94
N ALA A 11 -0.28 11.10 -13.35
CA ALA A 11 -1.35 10.31 -13.95
C ALA A 11 -2.74 10.57 -13.35
N VAL A 12 -2.83 11.35 -12.26
CA VAL A 12 -4.06 11.55 -11.46
C VAL A 12 -4.72 10.21 -11.08
N ALA A 13 -3.88 9.20 -10.85
CA ALA A 13 -4.29 7.82 -10.65
C ALA A 13 -3.29 7.09 -9.76
N ILE A 14 -3.72 6.00 -9.14
CA ILE A 14 -2.82 5.09 -8.43
C ILE A 14 -2.29 4.04 -9.41
N GLY A 15 -0.97 3.88 -9.47
CA GLY A 15 -0.32 2.82 -10.22
C GLY A 15 -0.12 1.53 -9.40
N THR A 16 -0.03 0.39 -10.08
CA THR A 16 0.48 -0.86 -9.51
C THR A 16 1.95 -0.70 -9.12
N TRP A 17 2.46 -1.56 -8.25
CA TRP A 17 3.88 -1.51 -7.86
C TRP A 17 4.82 -1.64 -9.05
N SER A 18 4.43 -2.42 -10.06
CA SER A 18 5.22 -2.57 -11.29
C SER A 18 5.33 -1.28 -12.10
N VAL A 19 4.27 -0.48 -12.24
CA VAL A 19 4.32 0.75 -13.06
C VAL A 19 4.98 1.90 -12.33
N ILE A 20 4.82 1.97 -11.01
CA ILE A 20 5.48 3.01 -10.19
C ILE A 20 6.94 2.67 -9.86
N GLY A 21 7.45 1.52 -10.34
CA GLY A 21 8.81 1.07 -10.11
C GLY A 21 9.12 0.71 -8.66
N TYR A 22 8.09 0.33 -7.88
CA TYR A 22 8.26 -0.09 -6.49
C TYR A 22 8.41 -1.61 -6.40
N LYS A 23 9.31 -2.06 -5.53
CA LYS A 23 9.54 -3.48 -5.22
C LYS A 23 9.54 -3.66 -3.72
N GLY A 24 8.71 -4.59 -3.23
CA GLY A 24 8.61 -4.87 -1.80
C GLY A 24 9.83 -5.61 -1.25
N PRO A 25 10.03 -5.64 0.08
CA PRO A 25 11.11 -6.39 0.71
C PRO A 25 10.92 -7.91 0.57
N GLY A 26 12.01 -8.62 0.24
CA GLY A 26 12.05 -10.08 0.20
C GLY A 26 11.89 -10.69 -1.19
N ASP A 27 11.35 -11.91 -1.25
CA ASP A 27 11.09 -12.62 -2.50
C ASP A 27 9.86 -12.03 -3.17
N ASN A 28 10.08 -11.45 -4.35
CA ASN A 28 9.04 -10.73 -5.08
C ASN A 28 8.42 -11.62 -6.14
N THR A 29 7.10 -11.71 -6.12
CA THR A 29 6.31 -12.16 -7.25
C THR A 29 5.76 -10.92 -7.95
N ASN A 30 6.36 -10.60 -9.10
CA ASN A 30 5.84 -9.53 -9.93
C ASN A 30 4.45 -9.89 -10.44
N ALA A 31 3.48 -9.01 -10.23
CA ALA A 31 2.35 -8.95 -11.14
C ALA A 31 2.87 -8.40 -12.47
N THR A 32 3.24 -9.29 -13.38
CA THR A 32 3.41 -8.96 -14.80
C THR A 32 2.05 -8.66 -15.47
N GLY A 33 0.95 -8.85 -14.73
CA GLY A 33 -0.41 -8.57 -15.17
C GLY A 33 -0.79 -7.11 -14.94
N ALA A 34 -1.48 -6.54 -15.93
CA ALA A 34 -2.02 -5.19 -15.95
C ALA A 34 -3.10 -4.89 -14.87
N SER A 35 -3.34 -5.82 -13.95
CA SER A 35 -4.45 -5.80 -12.99
C SER A 35 -4.03 -5.64 -11.53
N GLY A 36 -2.73 -5.45 -11.26
CA GLY A 36 -2.17 -5.47 -9.91
C GLY A 36 -2.02 -6.89 -9.37
N GLY A 37 -1.87 -7.01 -8.06
CA GLY A 37 -1.58 -8.26 -7.35
C GLY A 37 -0.09 -8.57 -7.20
N ALA A 38 0.80 -7.59 -7.35
CA ALA A 38 2.21 -7.75 -7.04
C ALA A 38 2.32 -8.07 -5.55
N SER A 39 3.09 -9.11 -5.23
CA SER A 39 3.30 -9.49 -3.84
C SER A 39 4.77 -9.74 -3.56
N SER A 40 5.15 -9.55 -2.30
CA SER A 40 6.52 -9.73 -1.83
C SER A 40 6.48 -10.41 -0.48
N LYS A 41 7.39 -11.34 -0.22
CA LYS A 41 7.39 -12.09 1.03
C LYS A 41 8.77 -12.13 1.67
N THR A 42 8.79 -11.89 2.97
CA THR A 42 9.90 -12.20 3.87
C THR A 42 9.48 -13.34 4.81
N ASN A 43 10.37 -13.78 5.69
CA ASN A 43 10.06 -14.84 6.66
C ASN A 43 8.88 -14.48 7.59
N ASN A 44 8.67 -13.20 7.89
CA ASN A 44 7.69 -12.76 8.89
C ASN A 44 6.53 -11.92 8.30
N PHE A 45 6.69 -11.40 7.10
CA PHE A 45 5.70 -10.53 6.47
C PHE A 45 5.48 -10.88 5.01
N SER A 46 4.22 -10.86 4.58
CA SER A 46 3.86 -10.74 3.18
C SER A 46 3.31 -9.34 2.90
N TYR A 47 3.65 -8.82 1.73
CA TYR A 47 3.27 -7.51 1.26
C TYR A 47 2.56 -7.66 -0.07
N LYS A 48 1.53 -6.86 -0.30
CA LYS A 48 0.78 -6.86 -1.56
C LYS A 48 0.37 -5.46 -1.97
N ASP A 49 0.38 -5.20 -3.26
CA ASP A 49 -0.36 -4.08 -3.83
C ASP A 49 -1.86 -4.44 -3.90
N ALA A 50 -2.69 -3.46 -4.24
CA ALA A 50 -4.11 -3.75 -4.41
C ALA A 50 -4.39 -4.48 -5.72
N THR A 51 -5.60 -5.01 -5.80
CA THR A 51 -6.14 -5.66 -7.00
C THR A 51 -7.22 -4.78 -7.63
N GLY A 52 -7.59 -5.09 -8.88
CA GLY A 52 -8.65 -4.38 -9.60
C GLY A 52 -8.15 -3.16 -10.37
N TYR A 53 -6.86 -3.11 -10.70
CA TYR A 53 -6.31 -2.14 -11.64
C TYR A 53 -6.71 -2.50 -13.07
N ALA A 54 -6.76 -1.51 -13.94
CA ALA A 54 -6.89 -1.69 -15.38
C ALA A 54 -5.69 -1.01 -16.05
N ASN A 55 -4.95 -1.73 -16.90
CA ASN A 55 -3.74 -1.19 -17.55
C ASN A 55 -2.70 -0.65 -16.55
N ASN A 56 -2.50 -1.34 -15.42
CA ASN A 56 -1.60 -0.97 -14.32
C ASN A 56 -1.98 0.30 -13.55
N THR A 57 -3.15 0.86 -13.79
CA THR A 57 -3.61 2.08 -13.13
C THR A 57 -5.05 1.93 -12.64
N ALA A 58 -5.38 2.65 -11.58
CA ALA A 58 -6.75 2.78 -11.11
C ALA A 58 -7.05 4.26 -10.84
N ALA A 59 -8.20 4.72 -11.34
CA ALA A 59 -8.66 6.08 -11.11
C ALA A 59 -8.75 6.34 -9.61
N LEU A 60 -8.21 7.49 -9.19
CA LEU A 60 -8.22 7.92 -7.81
C LEU A 60 -9.52 8.66 -7.54
N ASP A 61 -10.29 8.19 -6.56
CA ASP A 61 -11.58 8.77 -6.17
C ASP A 61 -11.58 9.15 -4.68
N ALA A 62 -12.71 9.70 -4.20
CA ALA A 62 -12.88 10.07 -2.79
C ALA A 62 -13.13 8.85 -1.86
N SER A 63 -13.56 7.71 -2.43
CA SER A 63 -13.73 6.45 -1.71
C SER A 63 -12.36 5.89 -1.31
N GLY A 64 -11.36 6.09 -2.15
CA GLY A 64 -9.99 5.66 -1.96
C GLY A 64 -9.76 4.23 -2.43
N LYS A 65 -8.50 3.94 -2.74
CA LYS A 65 -8.03 2.61 -3.12
C LYS A 65 -6.91 2.20 -2.18
N VAL A 66 -6.91 0.94 -1.74
CA VAL A 66 -5.74 0.40 -1.05
C VAL A 66 -4.57 0.48 -2.03
N GLY A 67 -3.42 0.99 -1.59
CA GLY A 67 -2.20 1.03 -2.40
C GLY A 67 -1.10 0.12 -1.88
N PHE A 68 -1.22 -0.27 -0.61
CA PHE A 68 -0.24 -1.08 0.08
C PHE A 68 -0.93 -1.86 1.20
N THR A 69 -0.58 -3.13 1.35
CA THR A 69 -0.95 -3.96 2.50
C THR A 69 0.26 -4.76 2.95
N ALA A 70 0.53 -4.79 4.25
CA ALA A 70 1.42 -5.75 4.88
C ALA A 70 0.64 -6.66 5.84
N HIS A 71 0.94 -7.94 5.74
CA HIS A 71 0.40 -9.03 6.53
C HIS A 71 1.54 -9.64 7.35
N ASN A 72 1.38 -9.76 8.66
CA ASN A 72 2.31 -10.56 9.46
C ASN A 72 1.91 -12.03 9.37
N GLU A 73 2.86 -12.89 8.98
CA GLU A 73 2.65 -14.33 8.81
C GLU A 73 2.68 -15.08 10.16
N ALA A 74 3.34 -14.50 11.16
CA ALA A 74 3.38 -15.02 12.51
C ALA A 74 2.69 -14.04 13.46
N LYS A 75 2.14 -14.56 14.57
CA LYS A 75 1.73 -13.73 15.70
C LYS A 75 2.97 -13.00 16.25
N LEU A 76 2.99 -11.68 16.14
CA LEU A 76 4.11 -10.84 16.59
C LEU A 76 3.75 -10.22 17.93
N ASN A 77 4.23 -10.84 19.01
CA ASN A 77 3.80 -10.52 20.37
C ASN A 77 2.27 -10.64 20.51
N ASP A 78 1.56 -9.58 20.87
CA ASP A 78 0.09 -9.56 21.01
C ASP A 78 -0.63 -9.15 19.71
N CYS A 79 0.11 -8.80 18.65
CA CYS A 79 -0.44 -8.56 17.33
C CYS A 79 -0.78 -9.90 16.65
N THR A 80 -2.07 -10.18 16.50
CA THR A 80 -2.58 -11.38 15.82
C THR A 80 -2.10 -11.45 14.38
N GLN A 81 -2.11 -12.64 13.76
CA GLN A 81 -1.80 -12.78 12.34
C GLN A 81 -2.86 -12.05 11.50
N GLY A 82 -2.46 -11.16 10.57
CA GLY A 82 -3.44 -10.46 9.75
C GLY A 82 -2.92 -9.30 8.91
N ASP A 83 -3.81 -8.75 8.09
CA ASP A 83 -3.57 -7.56 7.26
C ASP A 83 -3.73 -6.27 8.08
N HIS A 84 -2.84 -6.03 9.05
CA HIS A 84 -2.97 -4.88 9.95
C HIS A 84 -2.51 -3.56 9.33
N TRP A 85 -1.50 -3.62 8.46
CA TRP A 85 -0.84 -2.45 7.90
C TRP A 85 -1.32 -2.18 6.48
N THR A 86 -2.44 -1.47 6.35
CA THR A 86 -2.95 -1.07 5.03
C THR A 86 -2.84 0.44 4.85
N ILE A 87 -2.48 0.87 3.64
CA ILE A 87 -2.50 2.29 3.28
C ILE A 87 -3.51 2.49 2.17
N THR A 88 -4.51 3.31 2.44
CA THR A 88 -5.50 3.75 1.46
C THR A 88 -5.05 5.08 0.86
N VAL A 89 -5.10 5.19 -0.45
CA VAL A 89 -4.79 6.41 -1.21
C VAL A 89 -6.10 7.01 -1.69
N LYS A 90 -6.32 8.28 -1.37
CA LYS A 90 -7.48 9.07 -1.81
C LYS A 90 -7.05 10.25 -2.65
N SER A 91 -7.96 10.74 -3.49
CA SER A 91 -7.78 12.02 -4.17
C SER A 91 -7.60 13.14 -3.13
N GLY A 92 -6.63 14.01 -3.37
CA GLY A 92 -6.37 15.20 -2.57
C GLY A 92 -7.30 16.36 -2.94
N SER A 93 -6.99 17.54 -2.40
CA SER A 93 -7.81 18.74 -2.57
C SER A 93 -7.68 19.35 -3.97
N ALA A 94 -6.54 19.12 -4.63
CA ALA A 94 -6.26 19.53 -6.00
C ALA A 94 -5.95 18.33 -6.92
N ALA A 95 -6.08 18.55 -8.24
CA ALA A 95 -5.69 17.56 -9.24
C ALA A 95 -4.20 17.23 -9.12
N GLY A 96 -3.87 15.93 -9.12
CA GLY A 96 -2.49 15.45 -8.92
C GLY A 96 -2.06 15.34 -7.45
N GLU A 97 -2.91 15.70 -6.50
CA GLU A 97 -2.67 15.43 -5.08
C GLU A 97 -3.30 14.10 -4.66
N ALA A 98 -2.60 13.38 -3.78
CA ALA A 98 -3.13 12.24 -3.06
C ALA A 98 -2.99 12.44 -1.55
N THR A 99 -3.96 11.90 -0.81
CA THR A 99 -3.87 11.72 0.65
C THR A 99 -3.63 10.25 0.95
N PHE A 100 -2.61 9.97 1.76
CA PHE A 100 -2.28 8.62 2.21
C PHE A 100 -2.84 8.42 3.62
N ILE A 101 -3.74 7.45 3.76
CA ILE A 101 -4.46 7.17 5.00
C ILE A 101 -4.03 5.80 5.49
N PRO A 102 -3.16 5.73 6.51
CA PRO A 102 -2.82 4.47 7.16
C PRO A 102 -4.03 3.91 7.93
N SER A 103 -4.17 2.59 7.98
CA SER A 103 -5.13 1.90 8.85
C SER A 103 -4.86 2.22 10.31
N THR A 104 -5.92 2.25 11.11
CA THR A 104 -5.77 2.33 12.57
C THR A 104 -5.24 1.00 13.09
N LEU A 105 -4.11 1.05 13.77
CA LEU A 105 -3.54 -0.12 14.46
C LEU A 105 -4.02 -0.16 15.91
N ILE A 106 -4.24 -1.37 16.42
CA ILE A 106 -4.35 -1.59 17.87
C ILE A 106 -2.98 -1.38 18.53
N GLN A 107 -2.97 -1.06 19.82
CA GLN A 107 -1.75 -0.82 20.62
C GLN A 107 -0.66 -1.87 20.38
N ASP A 108 -1.05 -3.15 20.31
CA ASP A 108 -0.14 -4.28 20.18
C ASP A 108 0.60 -4.30 18.82
N CYS A 109 -0.06 -3.90 17.75
CA CYS A 109 0.55 -3.79 16.42
C CYS A 109 1.25 -2.44 16.21
N LEU A 110 0.82 -1.38 16.92
CA LEU A 110 1.41 -0.04 16.84
C LEU A 110 2.84 0.00 17.37
N GLN A 111 3.16 -0.79 18.40
CA GLN A 111 4.53 -0.87 18.94
C GLN A 111 5.56 -1.35 17.92
N LEU A 112 5.14 -2.16 16.94
CA LEU A 112 6.01 -2.65 15.86
C LEU A 112 6.26 -1.57 14.79
N THR A 113 5.37 -0.59 14.70
CA THR A 113 5.46 0.53 13.75
C THR A 113 5.09 1.86 14.42
N PRO A 114 5.93 2.41 15.32
CA PRO A 114 5.57 3.55 16.17
C PRO A 114 5.16 4.81 15.39
N ASN A 115 5.71 4.99 14.18
CA ASN A 115 5.44 6.13 13.30
C ASN A 115 4.34 5.86 12.27
N TRP A 116 3.59 4.75 12.38
CA TRP A 116 2.58 4.35 11.39
C TRP A 116 1.51 5.44 11.16
N ASN A 117 1.01 6.01 12.25
CA ASN A 117 -0.03 7.05 12.21
C ASN A 117 0.46 8.42 11.69
N GLN A 118 1.75 8.54 11.37
CA GLN A 118 2.37 9.72 10.77
C GLN A 118 2.52 9.59 9.25
N ILE A 119 2.28 8.41 8.67
CA ILE A 119 2.37 8.24 7.21
C ILE A 119 1.32 9.13 6.53
N GLY A 120 1.77 9.94 5.57
CA GLY A 120 0.90 10.82 4.78
C GLY A 120 0.57 12.17 5.42
N LYS A 121 1.16 12.48 6.57
CA LYS A 121 1.08 13.80 7.24
C LYS A 121 2.34 14.62 7.00
#